data_AF-A0A2V8NPG6-F1
#
_entry.id   AF-A0A2V8NPG6-F1
#
_cell.length_a   1.000
_cell.length_b   1.000
_cell.length_c   1.000
_cell.angle_alpha   90.00
_cell.angle_beta   90.00
_cell.angle_gamma   90.00
#
_symmetry.space_group_name_H-M   'P 1'
#
loop_
_entity.id
_entity.type
_entity.pdbx_description
1 polymer ?
#
loop_
_entity_poly.entity_id
_entity_poly.type
_entity_poly.pdbx_seq_one_letter_code
_entity_poly.pdbx_strand_id
1 'polypeptide(L)' 'MLEEIDKIVGRNGSRSELIEKAVHEYIHKIARAQRDQRDLEILNRSAKRMNREAEDVLRYQVKL' A
#
# COMPACT_ATOMS: atom_id res chain seq x y z
N MET A 1 4.89 -24.99 -10.74
CA MET A 1 4.96 -24.39 -9.38
C MET A 1 6.03 -25.05 -8.52
N LEU A 2 5.94 -26.36 -8.22
CA LEU A 2 6.97 -27.05 -7.42
C LEU A 2 8.36 -27.02 -8.09
N GLU A 3 8.43 -27.18 -9.40
CA GLU A 3 9.69 -27.05 -10.15
C GLU A 3 10.31 -25.65 -10.08
N GLU A 4 9.49 -24.60 -9.92
CA GLU A 4 10.02 -23.24 -9.76
C GLU A 4 10.50 -23.00 -8.34
N ILE A 5 9.77 -23.53 -7.35
CA ILE A 5 10.22 -23.58 -5.96
C ILE A 5 11.57 -24.33 -5.91
N ASP A 6 11.72 -25.45 -6.60
CA ASP A 6 12.99 -26.18 -6.68
C ASP A 6 14.12 -25.37 -7.30
N LYS A 7 13.85 -24.62 -8.36
CA LYS A 7 14.85 -23.73 -8.98
C LYS A 7 15.31 -22.64 -8.02
N ILE A 8 14.41 -22.10 -7.20
CA ILE A 8 14.72 -21.03 -6.22
C ILE A 8 15.45 -21.59 -4.99
N VAL A 9 14.98 -22.73 -4.48
CA VAL A 9 15.53 -23.41 -3.30
C VAL A 9 16.89 -24.04 -3.59
N GLY A 10 17.10 -24.47 -4.83
CA GLY A 10 18.31 -25.18 -5.25
C GLY A 10 18.42 -26.59 -4.64
N ARG A 11 19.55 -27.25 -4.87
CA ARG A 11 19.74 -28.67 -4.47
C ARG A 11 19.72 -28.93 -2.97
N ASN A 12 20.09 -27.95 -2.14
CA ASN A 12 20.28 -28.13 -0.69
C ASN A 12 19.32 -27.28 0.16
N GLY A 13 18.43 -26.52 -0.45
CA GLY A 13 17.51 -25.67 0.29
C GLY A 13 16.25 -26.43 0.74
N SER A 14 15.50 -25.81 1.65
CA SER A 14 14.21 -26.32 2.09
C SER A 14 13.05 -25.62 1.37
N ARG A 15 12.18 -26.41 0.73
CA ARG A 15 10.93 -25.89 0.16
C ARG A 15 9.99 -25.33 1.23
N SER A 16 9.93 -25.97 2.40
CA SER A 16 9.05 -25.51 3.47
C SER A 16 9.49 -24.16 4.03
N GLU A 17 10.80 -23.95 4.16
CA GLU A 17 11.36 -22.67 4.60
C GLU A 17 11.05 -21.55 3.60
N LEU A 18 11.20 -21.82 2.29
CA LEU A 18 10.85 -20.84 1.26
C LEU A 18 9.35 -20.48 1.31
N ILE A 19 8.49 -21.49 1.43
CA ILE A 19 7.04 -21.29 1.50
C ILE A 19 6.67 -20.51 2.76
N GLU A 20 7.24 -20.86 3.91
CA GLU A 20 7.00 -20.17 5.18
C GLU A 20 7.38 -18.69 5.08
N LYS A 21 8.57 -18.39 4.54
CA LYS A 21 9.01 -17.02 4.33
C LYS A 21 8.09 -16.26 3.37
N ALA A 22 7.67 -16.89 2.28
CA ALA A 22 6.76 -16.28 1.31
C ALA A 22 5.39 -15.97 1.93
N VAL A 23 4.84 -16.89 2.71
CA VAL A 23 3.57 -16.71 3.43
C VAL A 23 3.70 -15.59 4.47
N HIS A 24 4.80 -15.56 5.24
CA HIS A 24 5.07 -14.53 6.23
C HIS A 24 5.10 -13.13 5.59
N GLU A 25 5.86 -12.97 4.51
CA GLU A 25 5.92 -11.71 3.75
C GLU A 25 4.57 -11.31 3.16
N TYR A 26 3.81 -12.29 2.65
CA TYR A 26 2.48 -12.04 2.09
C TYR A 26 1.49 -11.53 3.14
N ILE A 27 1.48 -12.11 4.34
CA ILE A 27 0.65 -11.65 5.45
C ILE A 27 1.02 -10.20 5.83
N HIS A 28 2.31 -9.87 5.93
CA HIS A 28 2.73 -8.49 6.19
C HIS A 28 2.33 -7.53 5.09
N LYS A 29 2.37 -7.95 3.83
CA LYS A 29 1.87 -7.14 2.70
C LYS A 29 0.37 -6.87 2.81
N ILE A 30 -0.45 -7.87 3.15
CA ILE A 30 -1.89 -7.67 3.38
C ILE A 30 -2.13 -6.66 4.51
N ALA A 31 -1.43 -6.83 5.64
CA ALA A 31 -1.57 -5.92 6.77
C ALA A 31 -1.08 -4.49 6.47
N ARG A 32 -0.07 -4.32 5.61
CA ARG A 32 0.36 -3.01 5.09
C ARG A 32 -0.71 -2.41 4.19
N ALA A 33 -1.20 -3.15 3.18
CA ALA A 33 -2.20 -2.67 2.25
C ALA A 33 -3.49 -2.19 2.93
N GLN A 34 -3.95 -2.89 3.97
CA GLN A 34 -5.10 -2.45 4.76
C GLN A 34 -4.88 -1.14 5.53
N ARG A 35 -3.65 -0.88 5.99
CA ARG A 35 -3.28 0.39 6.63
C ARG A 35 -3.19 1.49 5.59
N ASP A 36 -2.48 1.24 4.49
CA ASP A 36 -2.29 2.21 3.40
C ASP A 36 -3.63 2.66 2.81
N GLN A 37 -4.61 1.75 2.70
CA GLN A 37 -5.96 2.08 2.24
C GLN A 37 -6.67 3.06 3.18
N ARG A 38 -6.58 2.86 4.51
CA ARG A 38 -7.16 3.78 5.50
C ARG A 38 -6.48 5.14 5.46
N ASP A 39 -5.16 5.16 5.34
CA ASP A 39 -4.39 6.40 5.27
C ASP A 39 -4.73 7.17 3.99
N LEU A 40 -4.88 6.48 2.86
CA LEU A 40 -5.31 7.07 1.60
C LEU A 40 -6.70 7.73 1.71
N GLU A 41 -7.64 7.10 2.43
CA GLU A 41 -8.96 7.68 2.69
C GLU A 41 -8.88 8.96 3.53
N ILE A 42 -8.01 8.99 4.55
CA ILE A 42 -7.78 10.17 5.39
C ILE A 42 -7.18 11.31 4.54
N LEU A 43 -6.16 11.02 3.75
CA LEU A 43 -5.52 11.98 2.85
C LEU A 43 -6.54 12.57 1.86
N ASN A 44 -7.36 11.72 1.24
CA ASN A 44 -8.40 12.15 0.30
C ASN A 44 -9.46 13.03 0.97
N ARG A 45 -9.89 12.71 2.20
CA ARG A 45 -10.81 13.58 2.96
C ARG A 45 -10.18 14.94 3.27
N SER A 46 -8.91 14.94 3.70
CA SER A 46 -8.17 16.17 3.98
C SER A 46 -8.01 17.04 2.73
N ALA A 47 -7.62 16.43 1.60
CA ALA A 47 -7.48 17.12 0.31
C ALA A 47 -8.80 17.75 -0.15
N LYS A 48 -9.92 17.03 -0.01
CA LYS A 48 -11.25 17.58 -0.32
C LYS A 48 -11.59 18.80 0.55
N ARG A 49 -11.28 18.75 1.84
CA ARG A 49 -11.51 19.89 2.75
C ARG A 49 -10.64 21.10 2.35
N MET A 50 -9.34 20.88 2.16
CA MET A 50 -8.40 21.91 1.76
C MET A 50 -8.77 22.55 0.42
N ASN A 51 -9.21 21.76 -0.57
CA ASN A 51 -9.65 22.29 -1.85
C ASN A 51 -10.89 23.19 -1.73
N ARG A 52 -11.84 22.84 -0.85
CA ARG A 52 -13.01 23.69 -0.59
C ARG A 52 -12.61 25.00 0.08
N GLU A 53 -11.72 24.95 1.07
CA GLU A 53 -11.19 26.14 1.73
C GLU A 53 -10.43 27.04 0.73
N ALA A 54 -9.63 26.45 -0.15
CA ALA A 54 -8.92 27.19 -1.19
C ALA A 54 -9.88 27.83 -2.21
N GLU A 55 -10.91 27.11 -2.64
CA GLU A 55 -11.95 27.67 -3.53
C GLU A 55 -12.68 28.84 -2.87
N ASP A 56 -13.00 28.72 -1.57
CA ASP A 56 -13.63 29.80 -0.81
C ASP A 56 -12.74 31.04 -0.75
N VAL A 57 -11.46 30.89 -0.41
CA VAL A 57 -10.49 32.00 -0.41
C VAL A 57 -10.37 32.65 -1.79
N LEU A 58 -10.36 31.86 -2.87
CA LEU A 58 -10.31 32.39 -4.25
C LEU A 58 -11.55 33.21 -4.61
N ARG A 59 -12.72 32.93 -4.04
CA ARG A 59 -13.94 33.75 -4.26
C ARG A 59 -13.78 35.17 -3.73
N TYR A 60 -12.96 35.38 -2.71
CA TYR A 60 -12.67 36.71 -2.17
C TYR A 60 -11.61 37.48 -2.98
N GLN A 61 -10.94 36.83 -3.94
CA GLN A 61 -10.06 37.52 -4.90
C GLN A 61 -10.88 38.17 -6.02
N VAL A 62 -11.65 39.20 -5.68
CA VAL A 62 -12.18 40.13 -6.68
C VAL A 62 -11.04 41.07 -7.06
N LYS A 63 -10.72 41.17 -8.36
CA LYS A 63 -9.77 42.16 -8.88
C LYS A 63 -10.25 43.55 -8.46
N LEU A 64 -9.45 44.24 -7.64
CA LEU A 64 -9.46 45.70 -7.50
C LEU A 64 -9.14 46.36 -8.84
#